data_AF-A0A1B8J5Z2-F1
#
_entry.id   AF-A0A1B8J5Z2-F1
#
_cell.length_a   1.000
_cell.length_b   1.000
_cell.length_c   1.000
_cell.angle_alpha   90.00
_cell.angle_beta   90.00
_cell.angle_gamma   90.00
#
_symmetry.space_group_name_H-M   'P 1'
#
loop_
_entity.id
_entity.type
_entity.pdbx_description
1 polymer ?
#
loop_
_entity_poly.entity_id
_entity_poly.type
_entity_poly.pdbx_seq_one_letter_code
_entity_poly.pdbx_strand_id
1 'polypeptide(L)'
;MSQTSNSNNTKQTKNTEQMMKSAQSPKTTAHPPKNTHQSRHNAKKEFFATLEKVLFCDDFATKKSLFNSLYDDFLSENLYFAHDSTPQTRLNLFTPAPIVAPSKLTRAKGTSPLDATARTLHSIAHIEFCAITLALDSAYRFRHLPAVYYADWLAVAREEMEHFSLLADVLAEIGYKYGDFSAHAGLYDAMARTASSLAHRMGVVHRGLEARGLDANPFVLAKLKNITSNATSKIGAPIFGKQIFGKQIFSKIEEVFGVILRDEISHVNKGDRWWRFAIEDVGCNALSANATRAMPKVDSDSTPLANDCDATLHVTSNATLASADSKALNFAEEQFLALCADFDEFILAGKILNTKARLQAGFSTNELQLLENFYKTRKQKISKKHKI
;
A
#
# COMPACT_ATOMS: atom_id res chain seq x y z
N MET A 1 67.36 17.37 -20.66
CA MET A 1 68.15 16.35 -19.93
C MET A 1 67.14 15.41 -19.27
N SER A 2 67.16 14.07 -19.35
CA SER A 2 67.74 13.04 -20.26
C SER A 2 66.95 11.74 -19.94
N GLN A 3 66.54 10.86 -20.87
CA GLN A 3 67.30 9.72 -21.46
C GLN A 3 68.12 8.92 -20.42
N THR A 4 68.18 7.58 -20.36
CA THR A 4 67.81 6.41 -21.25
C THR A 4 66.86 5.42 -20.52
N SER A 5 66.13 4.42 -21.07
CA SER A 5 66.06 3.63 -22.34
C SER A 5 66.82 2.27 -22.40
N ASN A 6 66.29 1.32 -23.20
CA ASN A 6 66.60 -0.12 -23.39
C ASN A 6 65.98 -1.10 -22.36
N SER A 7 65.31 -2.24 -22.67
CA SER A 7 65.01 -3.06 -23.88
C SER A 7 65.81 -4.37 -24.07
N ASN A 8 65.15 -5.35 -24.74
CA ASN A 8 65.62 -6.66 -25.26
C ASN A 8 65.61 -7.79 -24.20
N ASN A 9 65.33 -9.06 -24.54
CA ASN A 9 65.70 -9.79 -25.78
C ASN A 9 64.64 -10.79 -26.31
N THR A 10 64.89 -11.38 -27.49
CA THR A 10 63.95 -12.19 -28.30
C THR A 10 64.59 -13.52 -28.77
N LYS A 11 63.79 -14.58 -28.98
CA LYS A 11 64.03 -15.78 -29.82
C LYS A 11 62.71 -16.61 -29.89
N GLN A 12 62.07 -17.04 -30.99
CA GLN A 12 62.29 -17.08 -32.45
C GLN A 12 62.77 -18.43 -33.07
N THR A 13 61.80 -19.28 -33.45
CA THR A 13 61.75 -20.36 -34.50
C THR A 13 60.28 -20.88 -34.52
N LYS A 14 59.50 -21.14 -35.60
CA LYS A 14 59.58 -21.23 -37.08
C LYS A 14 60.01 -22.54 -37.78
N ASN A 15 59.06 -23.08 -38.56
CA ASN A 15 59.13 -23.92 -39.78
C ASN A 15 59.72 -25.36 -39.66
N THR A 16 59.47 -26.33 -40.56
CA THR A 16 59.00 -26.29 -41.98
C THR A 16 58.25 -27.60 -42.42
N GLU A 17 57.39 -27.52 -43.47
CA GLU A 17 57.05 -28.54 -44.54
C GLU A 17 56.67 -30.03 -44.21
N GLN A 18 56.08 -30.88 -45.08
CA GLN A 18 55.04 -30.78 -46.16
C GLN A 18 54.63 -32.21 -46.65
N MET A 19 53.54 -32.35 -47.44
CA MET A 19 53.15 -33.53 -48.29
C MET A 19 52.53 -34.75 -47.53
N MET A 20 51.64 -35.61 -48.08
CA MET A 20 50.91 -35.64 -49.39
C MET A 20 49.63 -36.54 -49.38
N LYS A 21 48.74 -36.35 -50.38
CA LYS A 21 47.73 -37.28 -51.00
C LYS A 21 46.27 -37.37 -50.48
N SER A 22 45.40 -36.69 -51.23
CA SER A 22 44.36 -37.25 -52.14
C SER A 22 43.30 -38.28 -51.66
N ALA A 23 42.03 -37.85 -51.67
CA ALA A 23 40.85 -38.60 -52.15
C ALA A 23 39.74 -37.60 -52.56
N GLN A 24 38.79 -37.97 -53.43
CA GLN A 24 37.75 -37.05 -53.97
C GLN A 24 36.31 -37.40 -53.54
N SER A 25 35.40 -36.43 -53.75
CA SER A 25 34.00 -36.42 -53.29
C SER A 25 33.09 -37.47 -53.96
N PRO A 26 31.83 -37.59 -53.48
CA PRO A 26 30.78 -36.90 -54.22
C PRO A 26 29.96 -35.90 -53.37
N LYS A 27 29.28 -34.97 -54.03
CA LYS A 27 28.39 -33.97 -53.40
C LYS A 27 26.98 -34.53 -53.24
N THR A 28 26.32 -34.24 -52.12
CA THR A 28 24.85 -34.30 -51.99
C THR A 28 24.33 -32.95 -51.53
N THR A 29 23.35 -32.41 -52.26
CA THR A 29 22.74 -31.10 -51.98
C THR A 29 21.55 -31.25 -51.05
N ALA A 30 21.68 -30.78 -49.80
CA ALA A 30 20.56 -30.61 -48.87
C ALA A 30 20.28 -29.11 -48.68
N HIS A 31 19.00 -28.73 -48.66
CA HIS A 31 18.60 -27.38 -48.26
C HIS A 31 18.85 -27.14 -46.76
N PRO A 32 19.14 -25.90 -46.33
CA PRO A 32 19.18 -25.59 -44.90
C PRO A 32 17.79 -25.80 -44.27
N PRO A 33 17.70 -26.40 -43.08
CA PRO A 33 16.42 -26.53 -42.38
C PRO A 33 15.87 -25.13 -42.08
N LYS A 34 14.55 -24.96 -42.28
CA LYS A 34 13.88 -23.67 -42.11
C LYS A 34 13.99 -23.19 -40.66
N ASN A 35 14.27 -21.90 -40.54
CA ASN A 35 14.24 -21.07 -39.34
C ASN A 35 13.36 -21.64 -38.21
N THR A 36 13.96 -22.31 -37.23
CA THR A 36 13.26 -22.70 -36.00
C THR A 36 12.94 -21.44 -35.23
N HIS A 37 11.67 -21.02 -35.21
CA HIS A 37 11.20 -20.06 -34.23
C HIS A 37 11.42 -20.66 -32.83
N GLN A 38 12.53 -20.28 -32.19
CA GLN A 38 12.72 -20.50 -30.77
C GLN A 38 11.70 -19.65 -30.03
N SER A 39 10.52 -20.24 -29.77
CA SER A 39 9.61 -19.73 -28.77
C SER A 39 10.38 -19.67 -27.46
N ARG A 40 10.81 -18.46 -27.08
CA ARG A 40 11.19 -18.16 -25.70
C ARG A 40 9.91 -18.21 -24.88
N HIS A 41 9.50 -19.42 -24.52
CA HIS A 41 8.63 -19.64 -23.37
C HIS A 41 9.38 -19.14 -22.15
N ASN A 42 9.21 -17.86 -21.85
CA ASN A 42 9.67 -17.24 -20.63
C ASN A 42 8.93 -17.98 -19.50
N ALA A 43 9.67 -18.73 -18.68
CA ALA A 43 9.03 -19.51 -17.62
C ALA A 43 8.31 -18.53 -16.68
N LYS A 44 7.01 -18.75 -16.44
CA LYS A 44 6.23 -17.91 -15.52
C LYS A 44 6.93 -17.89 -14.15
N LYS A 45 7.04 -16.71 -13.54
CA LYS A 45 7.68 -16.56 -12.23
C LYS A 45 6.67 -16.96 -11.15
N GLU A 46 7.14 -17.47 -10.01
CA GLU A 46 6.25 -17.74 -8.88
C GLU A 46 5.91 -16.41 -8.18
N PHE A 47 4.62 -16.19 -7.94
CA PHE A 47 4.07 -14.95 -7.40
C PHE A 47 4.63 -14.64 -6.01
N PHE A 48 4.50 -15.57 -5.07
CA PHE A 48 4.80 -15.32 -3.66
C PHE A 48 6.30 -15.14 -3.40
N ALA A 49 7.16 -15.93 -4.04
CA ALA A 49 8.62 -15.82 -3.97
C ALA A 49 9.18 -14.60 -4.74
N THR A 50 8.37 -13.97 -5.61
CA THR A 50 8.70 -12.67 -6.21
C THR A 50 8.25 -11.53 -5.28
N LEU A 51 7.03 -11.62 -4.75
CA LEU A 51 6.50 -10.68 -3.76
C LEU A 51 7.30 -10.66 -2.43
N GLU A 52 7.83 -11.79 -1.99
CA GLU A 52 8.71 -11.88 -0.80
C GLU A 52 9.93 -10.98 -0.93
N LYS A 53 10.54 -10.94 -2.12
CA LYS A 53 11.71 -10.08 -2.42
C LYS A 53 11.34 -8.59 -2.38
N VAL A 54 10.11 -8.23 -2.74
CA VAL A 54 9.60 -6.86 -2.60
C VAL A 54 9.35 -6.53 -1.13
N LEU A 55 8.67 -7.42 -0.41
CA LEU A 55 8.29 -7.23 1.00
C LEU A 55 9.51 -7.06 1.90
N PHE A 56 10.52 -7.92 1.75
CA PHE A 56 11.77 -7.91 2.54
C PHE A 56 12.92 -7.10 1.92
N CYS A 57 12.67 -6.30 0.88
CA CYS A 57 13.62 -5.27 0.45
C CYS A 57 13.52 -4.04 1.36
N ASP A 58 14.61 -3.66 2.02
CA ASP A 58 14.62 -2.54 2.97
C ASP A 58 15.02 -1.19 2.33
N ASP A 59 15.66 -1.20 1.15
CA ASP A 59 15.83 0.02 0.34
C ASP A 59 14.56 0.37 -0.43
N PHE A 60 14.11 1.63 -0.36
CA PHE A 60 12.87 2.07 -0.99
C PHE A 60 12.95 2.13 -2.52
N ALA A 61 14.07 2.58 -3.08
CA ALA A 61 14.22 2.69 -4.53
C ALA A 61 14.24 1.30 -5.18
N THR A 62 14.99 0.37 -4.59
CA THR A 62 15.03 -1.04 -4.99
C THR A 62 13.67 -1.71 -4.76
N LYS A 63 12.95 -1.42 -3.65
CA LYS A 63 11.59 -1.91 -3.43
C LYS A 63 10.62 -1.44 -4.52
N LYS A 64 10.60 -0.14 -4.88
CA LYS A 64 9.72 0.39 -5.94
C LYS A 64 10.07 -0.21 -7.31
N SER A 65 11.35 -0.44 -7.60
CA SER A 65 11.80 -1.13 -8.83
C SER A 65 11.38 -2.60 -8.90
N LEU A 66 11.61 -3.37 -7.82
CA LEU A 66 11.19 -4.79 -7.73
C LEU A 66 9.65 -4.92 -7.78
N PHE A 67 8.94 -4.01 -7.11
CA PHE A 67 7.48 -3.95 -7.13
C PHE A 67 6.94 -3.69 -8.53
N ASN A 68 7.48 -2.71 -9.26
CA ASN A 68 7.02 -2.41 -10.62
C ASN A 68 7.19 -3.65 -11.53
N SER A 69 8.34 -4.35 -11.47
CA SER A 69 8.50 -5.60 -12.24
C SER A 69 7.48 -6.67 -11.85
N LEU A 70 7.19 -6.85 -10.56
CA LEU A 70 6.15 -7.78 -10.08
C LEU A 70 4.77 -7.40 -10.61
N TYR A 71 4.44 -6.11 -10.60
CA TYR A 71 3.16 -5.57 -11.03
C TYR A 71 2.97 -5.72 -12.54
N ASP A 72 3.99 -5.42 -13.33
CA ASP A 72 4.02 -5.63 -14.78
C ASP A 72 3.90 -7.12 -15.15
N ASP A 73 4.62 -8.00 -14.43
CA ASP A 73 4.47 -9.46 -14.60
C ASP A 73 3.06 -9.93 -14.23
N PHE A 74 2.45 -9.37 -13.18
CA PHE A 74 1.10 -9.72 -12.72
C PHE A 74 0.03 -9.31 -13.74
N LEU A 75 0.07 -8.06 -14.21
CA LEU A 75 -0.84 -7.54 -15.24
C LEU A 75 -0.68 -8.25 -16.59
N SER A 76 0.52 -8.76 -16.89
CA SER A 76 0.81 -9.54 -18.10
C SER A 76 0.51 -11.04 -17.96
N GLU A 77 -0.13 -11.47 -16.86
CA GLU A 77 -0.35 -12.88 -16.49
C GLU A 77 0.93 -13.76 -16.47
N ASN A 78 2.13 -13.18 -16.37
CA ASN A 78 3.41 -13.88 -16.42
C ASN A 78 3.78 -14.59 -15.09
N LEU A 79 2.84 -14.69 -14.16
CA LEU A 79 3.01 -15.27 -12.83
C LEU A 79 2.15 -16.54 -12.64
N TYR A 80 2.54 -17.37 -11.67
CA TYR A 80 1.73 -18.46 -11.14
C TYR A 80 1.77 -18.46 -9.61
N PHE A 81 0.73 -18.96 -8.95
CA PHE A 81 0.59 -18.93 -7.49
C PHE A 81 0.94 -20.28 -6.86
N ALA A 82 2.01 -20.37 -6.08
CA ALA A 82 2.32 -21.53 -5.25
C ALA A 82 1.75 -21.32 -3.83
N HIS A 83 0.43 -21.49 -3.64
CA HIS A 83 -0.20 -21.23 -2.35
C HIS A 83 0.36 -22.08 -1.19
N ASP A 84 0.69 -23.35 -1.46
CA ASP A 84 1.14 -24.34 -0.47
C ASP A 84 2.54 -24.07 0.12
N SER A 85 3.28 -23.09 -0.42
CA SER A 85 4.55 -22.66 0.18
C SER A 85 4.29 -21.99 1.53
N THR A 86 4.95 -22.44 2.60
CA THR A 86 4.82 -21.80 3.92
C THR A 86 5.34 -20.34 3.87
N PRO A 87 4.53 -19.32 4.19
CA PRO A 87 4.99 -17.93 4.22
C PRO A 87 5.93 -17.68 5.39
N GLN A 88 6.84 -16.70 5.26
CA GLN A 88 7.73 -16.27 6.33
C GLN A 88 6.93 -15.89 7.59
N THR A 89 7.28 -16.52 8.73
CA THR A 89 6.69 -16.22 10.04
C THR A 89 7.13 -14.86 10.57
N ARG A 90 8.32 -14.41 10.19
CA ARG A 90 8.81 -13.05 10.42
C ARG A 90 7.96 -12.05 9.61
N LEU A 91 7.64 -10.92 10.24
CA LEU A 91 7.10 -9.74 9.57
C LEU A 91 8.25 -8.81 9.16
N ASN A 92 8.13 -8.09 8.05
CA ASN A 92 8.99 -6.92 7.85
C ASN A 92 8.41 -5.73 8.63
N LEU A 93 9.18 -5.22 9.59
CA LEU A 93 8.85 -4.03 10.38
C LEU A 93 9.95 -2.95 10.20
N PHE A 94 10.73 -3.03 9.12
CA PHE A 94 11.80 -2.09 8.81
C PHE A 94 11.23 -0.68 8.57
N THR A 95 11.98 0.34 8.99
CA THR A 95 11.79 1.72 8.55
C THR A 95 13.09 2.51 8.72
N PRO A 96 13.42 3.46 7.82
CA PRO A 96 14.48 4.44 8.04
C PRO A 96 14.22 5.41 9.22
N ALA A 97 12.98 5.54 9.69
CA ALA A 97 12.61 6.49 10.73
C ALA A 97 12.82 5.94 12.15
N PRO A 98 13.52 6.65 13.07
CA PRO A 98 13.73 6.18 14.43
C PRO A 98 12.41 5.98 15.20
N ILE A 99 12.11 4.74 15.61
CA ILE A 99 10.88 4.42 16.33
C ILE A 99 10.99 4.81 17.82
N VAL A 100 9.96 5.50 18.32
CA VAL A 100 9.77 5.83 19.74
C VAL A 100 8.32 5.59 20.18
N ALA A 101 8.12 5.39 21.48
CA ALA A 101 6.77 5.28 22.05
C ALA A 101 5.94 6.57 21.78
N PRO A 102 4.62 6.48 21.56
CA PRO A 102 3.79 7.66 21.26
C PRO A 102 3.87 8.79 22.31
N SER A 103 4.07 8.46 23.59
CA SER A 103 4.29 9.44 24.66
C SER A 103 5.61 10.22 24.56
N LYS A 104 6.58 9.75 23.77
CA LYS A 104 7.86 10.42 23.49
C LYS A 104 7.82 11.29 22.23
N LEU A 105 6.78 11.18 21.39
CA LEU A 105 6.51 12.09 20.26
C LEU A 105 5.99 13.46 20.74
N THR A 106 6.66 14.06 21.72
CA THR A 106 6.28 15.37 22.27
C THR A 106 6.70 16.50 21.33
N ARG A 107 5.87 17.55 21.24
CA ARG A 107 6.18 18.72 20.44
C ARG A 107 7.31 19.51 21.11
N ALA A 108 8.50 19.51 20.50
CA ALA A 108 9.61 20.33 20.94
C ALA A 108 9.19 21.80 21.06
N LYS A 109 9.40 22.39 22.24
CA LYS A 109 9.06 23.80 22.51
C LYS A 109 9.94 24.69 21.62
N GLY A 110 9.34 25.68 20.96
CA GLY A 110 10.07 26.63 20.11
C GLY A 110 10.38 26.17 18.68
N THR A 111 9.87 25.02 18.20
CA THR A 111 9.99 24.65 16.77
C THR A 111 9.46 25.74 15.85
N SER A 112 10.19 26.03 14.77
CA SER A 112 9.72 26.93 13.71
C SER A 112 8.42 26.40 13.06
N PRO A 113 7.65 27.26 12.36
CA PRO A 113 6.51 26.77 11.58
C PRO A 113 6.92 25.80 10.47
N LEU A 114 8.11 25.98 9.86
CA LEU A 114 8.63 25.07 8.84
C LEU A 114 8.93 23.68 9.43
N ASP A 115 9.56 23.62 10.59
CA ASP A 115 9.78 22.37 11.36
C ASP A 115 8.45 21.70 11.74
N ALA A 116 7.44 22.48 12.13
CA ALA A 116 6.14 21.96 12.52
C ALA A 116 5.34 21.41 11.33
N THR A 117 5.49 21.99 10.14
CA THR A 117 5.03 21.43 8.86
C THR A 117 5.79 20.14 8.55
N ALA A 118 7.14 20.18 8.52
CA ALA A 118 7.97 19.03 8.17
C ALA A 118 7.74 17.82 9.09
N ARG A 119 7.64 18.03 10.41
CA ARG A 119 7.29 16.96 11.36
C ARG A 119 5.89 16.39 11.11
N THR A 120 4.93 17.22 10.69
CA THR A 120 3.57 16.76 10.38
C THR A 120 3.56 15.94 9.09
N LEU A 121 4.20 16.40 8.02
CA LEU A 121 4.32 15.67 6.76
C LEU A 121 5.09 14.36 6.93
N HIS A 122 6.19 14.36 7.69
CA HIS A 122 6.96 13.15 8.00
C HIS A 122 6.15 12.11 8.77
N SER A 123 5.32 12.52 9.75
CA SER A 123 4.42 11.57 10.43
C SER A 123 3.42 10.90 9.49
N ILE A 124 3.08 11.53 8.37
CA ILE A 124 2.11 11.03 7.38
C ILE A 124 2.84 10.18 6.34
N ALA A 125 3.99 10.63 5.83
CA ALA A 125 4.88 9.80 5.01
C ALA A 125 5.26 8.49 5.73
N HIS A 126 5.40 8.51 7.06
CA HIS A 126 5.58 7.29 7.84
C HIS A 126 4.36 6.36 7.85
N ILE A 127 3.14 6.90 7.83
CA ILE A 127 1.90 6.12 7.73
C ILE A 127 1.87 5.43 6.36
N GLU A 128 2.08 6.17 5.25
CA GLU A 128 2.01 5.57 3.91
C GLU A 128 3.14 4.53 3.73
N PHE A 129 4.34 4.80 4.25
CA PHE A 129 5.45 3.83 4.25
C PHE A 129 5.10 2.52 5.00
N CYS A 130 4.33 2.61 6.09
CA CYS A 130 3.80 1.43 6.77
C CYS A 130 2.67 0.78 5.96
N ALA A 131 1.82 1.56 5.30
CA ALA A 131 0.70 1.07 4.48
C ALA A 131 1.18 0.26 3.27
N ILE A 132 2.26 0.68 2.58
CA ILE A 132 2.97 -0.13 1.58
C ILE A 132 3.29 -1.54 2.13
N THR A 133 3.86 -1.59 3.34
CA THR A 133 4.32 -2.82 3.96
C THR A 133 3.13 -3.68 4.43
N LEU A 134 2.06 -3.06 4.91
CA LEU A 134 0.80 -3.71 5.27
C LEU A 134 0.10 -4.34 4.06
N ALA A 135 0.00 -3.63 2.94
CA ALA A 135 -0.62 -4.11 1.71
C ALA A 135 0.20 -5.25 1.09
N LEU A 136 1.53 -5.11 1.00
CA LEU A 136 2.41 -6.19 0.54
C LEU A 136 2.36 -7.43 1.46
N ASP A 137 2.28 -7.25 2.79
CA ASP A 137 2.13 -8.37 3.73
C ASP A 137 0.75 -9.03 3.63
N SER A 138 -0.33 -8.26 3.44
CA SER A 138 -1.67 -8.83 3.18
C SER A 138 -1.68 -9.66 1.89
N ALA A 139 -1.13 -9.13 0.79
CA ALA A 139 -0.94 -9.88 -0.47
C ALA A 139 -0.05 -11.13 -0.32
N TYR A 140 0.96 -11.09 0.56
CA TYR A 140 1.92 -12.18 0.72
C TYR A 140 1.49 -13.28 1.70
N ARG A 141 0.79 -12.90 2.78
CA ARG A 141 0.57 -13.76 3.95
C ARG A 141 -0.66 -14.65 3.83
N PHE A 142 -1.75 -14.12 3.27
CA PHE A 142 -3.01 -14.84 3.19
C PHE A 142 -3.11 -15.61 1.86
N ARG A 143 -3.18 -16.95 1.95
CA ARG A 143 -3.12 -17.89 0.82
C ARG A 143 -4.49 -18.46 0.46
N HIS A 144 -4.60 -19.07 -0.71
CA HIS A 144 -5.82 -19.68 -1.26
C HIS A 144 -7.00 -18.70 -1.43
N LEU A 145 -6.73 -17.41 -1.61
CA LEU A 145 -7.73 -16.38 -1.89
C LEU A 145 -7.89 -16.14 -3.41
N PRO A 146 -9.01 -15.57 -3.88
CA PRO A 146 -9.23 -15.29 -5.30
C PRO A 146 -8.17 -14.33 -5.87
N ALA A 147 -7.84 -14.45 -7.16
CA ALA A 147 -6.80 -13.62 -7.81
C ALA A 147 -7.00 -12.09 -7.62
N VAL A 148 -8.26 -11.65 -7.55
CA VAL A 148 -8.63 -10.25 -7.27
C VAL A 148 -8.15 -9.76 -5.89
N TYR A 149 -8.04 -10.62 -4.88
CA TYR A 149 -7.48 -10.25 -3.57
C TYR A 149 -6.03 -9.77 -3.71
N TYR A 150 -5.23 -10.50 -4.47
CA TYR A 150 -3.85 -10.12 -4.74
C TYR A 150 -3.78 -8.87 -5.62
N ALA A 151 -4.67 -8.74 -6.61
CA ALA A 151 -4.77 -7.53 -7.43
C ALA A 151 -5.09 -6.26 -6.61
N ASP A 152 -6.05 -6.35 -5.67
CA ASP A 152 -6.45 -5.26 -4.78
C ASP A 152 -5.27 -4.77 -3.92
N TRP A 153 -4.58 -5.68 -3.24
CA TRP A 153 -3.49 -5.31 -2.33
C TRP A 153 -2.20 -4.89 -3.06
N LEU A 154 -1.98 -5.36 -4.29
CA LEU A 154 -0.96 -4.80 -5.17
C LEU A 154 -1.35 -3.38 -5.64
N ALA A 155 -2.60 -3.12 -6.00
CA ALA A 155 -3.06 -1.79 -6.38
C ALA A 155 -2.90 -0.78 -5.23
N VAL A 156 -3.30 -1.17 -4.00
CA VAL A 156 -3.05 -0.37 -2.78
C VAL A 156 -1.54 -0.16 -2.59
N ALA A 157 -0.71 -1.22 -2.63
CA ALA A 157 0.74 -1.08 -2.45
C ALA A 157 1.38 -0.13 -3.48
N ARG A 158 0.88 -0.07 -4.73
CA ARG A 158 1.29 0.89 -5.75
C ARG A 158 0.87 2.32 -5.40
N GLU A 159 -0.38 2.50 -4.96
CA GLU A 159 -0.95 3.79 -4.54
C GLU A 159 -0.17 4.36 -3.34
N GLU A 160 0.09 3.55 -2.31
CA GLU A 160 0.87 3.98 -1.13
C GLU A 160 2.35 4.28 -1.46
N MET A 161 2.95 3.58 -2.44
CA MET A 161 4.29 3.93 -2.95
C MET A 161 4.31 5.30 -3.64
N GLU A 162 3.19 5.78 -4.14
CA GLU A 162 3.07 7.10 -4.75
C GLU A 162 2.71 8.17 -3.71
N HIS A 163 1.78 7.89 -2.79
CA HIS A 163 1.48 8.75 -1.62
C HIS A 163 2.76 9.07 -0.84
N PHE A 164 3.58 8.05 -0.53
CA PHE A 164 4.88 8.23 0.11
C PHE A 164 5.82 9.11 -0.72
N SER A 165 5.90 8.90 -2.04
CA SER A 165 6.80 9.65 -2.92
C SER A 165 6.44 11.14 -2.95
N LEU A 166 5.15 11.44 -3.15
CA LEU A 166 4.62 12.81 -3.16
C LEU A 166 4.90 13.55 -1.84
N LEU A 167 4.71 12.89 -0.69
CA LEU A 167 5.01 13.47 0.62
C LEU A 167 6.53 13.64 0.86
N ALA A 168 7.35 12.72 0.36
CA ALA A 168 8.81 12.81 0.43
C ALA A 168 9.36 13.96 -0.43
N ASP A 169 8.80 14.21 -1.62
CA ASP A 169 9.18 15.33 -2.48
C ASP A 169 8.81 16.69 -1.86
N VAL A 170 7.63 16.81 -1.26
CA VAL A 170 7.24 18.04 -0.53
C VAL A 170 8.15 18.25 0.69
N LEU A 171 8.56 17.19 1.40
CA LEU A 171 9.57 17.28 2.47
C LEU A 171 10.92 17.78 1.94
N ALA A 172 11.39 17.25 0.81
CA ALA A 172 12.65 17.65 0.18
C ALA A 172 12.64 19.12 -0.22
N GLU A 173 11.53 19.63 -0.77
CA GLU A 173 11.38 21.04 -1.15
C GLU A 173 11.46 22.00 0.06
N ILE A 174 10.95 21.62 1.22
CA ILE A 174 11.13 22.38 2.48
C ILE A 174 12.48 22.10 3.18
N GLY A 175 13.36 21.32 2.55
CA GLY A 175 14.73 21.06 2.99
C GLY A 175 14.80 20.09 4.18
N TYR A 176 13.97 19.04 4.17
CA TYR A 176 13.98 17.91 5.11
C TYR A 176 13.86 16.60 4.30
N LYS A 177 14.04 15.44 4.94
CA LYS A 177 13.82 14.12 4.33
C LYS A 177 13.06 13.19 5.25
N TYR A 178 12.49 12.12 4.69
CA TYR A 178 12.02 11.00 5.50
C TYR A 178 13.19 10.40 6.29
N GLY A 179 12.95 10.07 7.56
CA GLY A 179 13.97 9.65 8.53
C GLY A 179 14.53 10.77 9.42
N ASP A 180 14.35 12.06 9.08
CA ASP A 180 14.85 13.18 9.91
C ASP A 180 14.14 13.31 11.28
N PHE A 181 12.98 12.68 11.45
CA PHE A 181 12.20 12.73 12.68
C PHE A 181 11.82 11.33 13.18
N SER A 182 11.62 11.21 14.49
CA SER A 182 11.13 9.96 15.08
C SER A 182 9.65 9.71 14.78
N ALA A 183 9.26 8.44 14.72
CA ALA A 183 7.89 8.00 14.47
C ALA A 183 7.44 6.92 15.49
N HIS A 184 6.22 6.38 15.35
CA HIS A 184 5.66 5.37 16.25
C HIS A 184 5.36 4.04 15.55
N ALA A 185 5.47 2.92 16.26
CA ALA A 185 5.23 1.59 15.71
C ALA A 185 3.75 1.22 15.48
N GLY A 186 2.78 2.11 15.75
CA GLY A 186 1.37 1.72 15.91
C GLY A 186 0.71 0.92 14.77
N LEU A 187 1.14 1.10 13.51
CA LEU A 187 0.69 0.28 12.38
C LEU A 187 1.41 -1.08 12.31
N TYR A 188 2.68 -1.16 12.70
CA TYR A 188 3.43 -2.40 12.86
C TYR A 188 2.97 -3.21 14.10
N ASP A 189 2.54 -2.53 15.17
CA ASP A 189 1.90 -3.16 16.32
C ASP A 189 0.57 -3.82 15.89
N ALA A 190 -0.24 -3.12 15.09
CA ALA A 190 -1.48 -3.66 14.51
C ALA A 190 -1.20 -4.79 13.51
N MET A 191 -0.19 -4.64 12.64
CA MET A 191 0.28 -5.67 11.71
C MET A 191 0.60 -6.97 12.43
N ALA A 192 1.36 -6.89 13.54
CA ALA A 192 1.76 -8.03 14.34
C ALA A 192 0.57 -8.68 15.07
N ARG A 193 -0.31 -7.88 15.68
CA ARG A 193 -1.49 -8.37 16.41
C ARG A 193 -2.58 -8.98 15.52
N THR A 194 -2.49 -8.78 14.20
CA THR A 194 -3.46 -9.29 13.21
C THR A 194 -2.89 -10.33 12.24
N ALA A 195 -1.59 -10.63 12.29
CA ALA A 195 -0.89 -11.44 11.28
C ALA A 195 -1.42 -12.88 11.12
N SER A 196 -2.13 -13.43 12.10
CA SER A 196 -2.67 -14.80 12.10
C SER A 196 -4.12 -14.93 11.62
N SER A 197 -4.82 -13.83 11.31
CA SER A 197 -6.25 -13.86 10.95
C SER A 197 -6.57 -12.83 9.86
N LEU A 198 -7.12 -13.32 8.74
CA LEU A 198 -7.58 -12.46 7.64
C LEU A 198 -8.65 -11.48 8.14
N ALA A 199 -9.66 -11.97 8.87
CA ALA A 199 -10.71 -11.13 9.44
C ALA A 199 -10.14 -10.04 10.38
N HIS A 200 -9.11 -10.35 11.18
CA HIS A 200 -8.49 -9.35 12.04
C HIS A 200 -7.66 -8.33 11.23
N ARG A 201 -6.88 -8.75 10.22
CA ARG A 201 -6.09 -7.80 9.40
C ARG A 201 -7.00 -6.90 8.58
N MET A 202 -7.95 -7.46 7.85
CA MET A 202 -8.88 -6.70 7.01
C MET A 202 -9.72 -5.75 7.88
N GLY A 203 -10.23 -6.21 9.03
CA GLY A 203 -11.10 -5.42 9.90
C GLY A 203 -10.39 -4.35 10.74
N VAL A 204 -9.27 -4.67 11.40
CA VAL A 204 -8.58 -3.74 12.30
C VAL A 204 -7.76 -2.73 11.49
N VAL A 205 -7.02 -3.18 10.48
CA VAL A 205 -6.12 -2.32 9.71
C VAL A 205 -6.86 -1.64 8.58
N HIS A 206 -7.20 -2.39 7.53
CA HIS A 206 -7.67 -1.81 6.26
C HIS A 206 -9.07 -1.19 6.36
N ARG A 207 -9.97 -1.79 7.14
CA ARG A 207 -11.29 -1.21 7.43
C ARG A 207 -11.27 -0.23 8.61
N GLY A 208 -10.39 -0.42 9.59
CA GLY A 208 -10.42 0.31 10.86
C GLY A 208 -9.48 1.52 10.94
N LEU A 209 -8.19 1.31 10.67
CA LEU A 209 -7.16 2.33 10.84
C LEU A 209 -7.04 3.27 9.62
N GLU A 210 -7.17 2.75 8.41
CA GLU A 210 -7.26 3.57 7.16
C GLU A 210 -8.53 4.44 7.18
N ALA A 211 -9.68 3.90 7.62
CA ALA A 211 -10.90 4.69 7.80
C ALA A 211 -10.78 5.78 8.88
N ARG A 212 -9.83 5.65 9.81
CA ARG A 212 -9.47 6.72 10.76
C ARG A 212 -8.50 7.74 10.15
N GLY A 213 -7.77 7.40 9.08
CA GLY A 213 -7.12 8.35 8.16
C GLY A 213 -8.13 9.29 7.52
N LEU A 214 -9.22 8.74 6.95
CA LEU A 214 -10.35 9.52 6.42
C LEU A 214 -10.92 10.51 7.45
N ASP A 215 -11.05 10.10 8.71
CA ASP A 215 -11.50 10.97 9.82
C ASP A 215 -10.47 12.06 10.18
N ALA A 216 -9.17 11.79 10.03
CA ALA A 216 -8.09 12.68 10.44
C ALA A 216 -7.77 13.75 9.38
N ASN A 217 -7.81 13.40 8.10
CA ASN A 217 -7.32 14.23 6.99
C ASN A 217 -7.85 15.69 6.99
N PRO A 218 -9.16 15.98 7.21
CA PRO A 218 -9.64 17.35 7.28
C PRO A 218 -8.98 18.19 8.39
N PHE A 219 -8.75 17.61 9.56
CA PHE A 219 -8.13 18.29 10.70
C PHE A 219 -6.62 18.47 10.51
N VAL A 220 -5.96 17.49 9.88
CA VAL A 220 -4.54 17.54 9.55
C VAL A 220 -4.25 18.61 8.50
N LEU A 221 -5.06 18.66 7.43
CA LEU A 221 -4.93 19.67 6.37
C LEU A 221 -5.22 21.09 6.91
N ALA A 222 -6.28 21.28 7.70
CA ALA A 222 -6.58 22.55 8.34
C ALA A 222 -5.47 23.00 9.32
N LYS A 223 -4.87 22.06 10.07
CA LYS A 223 -3.70 22.32 10.92
C LYS A 223 -2.49 22.75 10.07
N LEU A 224 -2.21 22.06 8.95
CA LEU A 224 -1.12 22.40 8.04
C LEU A 224 -1.31 23.80 7.47
N LYS A 225 -2.51 24.15 6.96
CA LYS A 225 -2.86 25.48 6.42
C LYS A 225 -2.50 26.64 7.37
N ASN A 226 -2.77 26.47 8.66
CA ASN A 226 -2.48 27.45 9.70
C ASN A 226 -0.96 27.56 10.01
N ILE A 227 -0.20 26.47 9.85
CA ILE A 227 1.25 26.45 10.11
C ILE A 227 2.03 26.96 8.89
N THR A 228 1.70 26.49 7.67
CA THR A 228 2.34 26.89 6.41
C THR A 228 2.14 28.36 6.08
N SER A 229 0.97 28.93 6.40
CA SER A 229 0.71 30.38 6.26
C SER A 229 1.67 31.27 7.07
N ASN A 230 2.33 30.68 8.08
CA ASN A 230 3.34 31.33 8.92
C ASN A 230 4.76 30.82 8.64
N ALA A 231 4.95 29.92 7.67
CA ALA A 231 6.25 29.36 7.32
C ALA A 231 7.07 30.31 6.45
N THR A 232 8.37 30.36 6.74
CA THR A 232 9.37 31.13 5.99
C THR A 232 10.35 30.18 5.34
N SER A 233 10.83 30.48 4.14
CA SER A 233 12.00 29.80 3.57
C SER A 233 13.22 29.93 4.50
N LYS A 234 14.16 28.97 4.43
CA LYS A 234 15.36 28.91 5.29
C LYS A 234 16.36 30.06 5.06
N ILE A 235 16.12 30.94 4.07
CA ILE A 235 17.04 32.03 3.67
C ILE A 235 16.28 33.34 3.49
N GLY A 236 16.65 34.36 4.29
CA GLY A 236 16.74 35.79 3.93
C GLY A 236 15.53 36.58 3.40
N ALA A 237 14.44 35.95 2.96
CA ALA A 237 13.47 36.59 2.09
C ALA A 237 12.70 37.77 2.76
N PRO A 238 12.34 38.81 1.98
CA PRO A 238 11.44 39.87 2.45
C PRO A 238 10.06 39.29 2.80
N ILE A 239 9.31 40.01 3.64
CA ILE A 239 8.03 39.53 4.22
C ILE A 239 7.04 39.06 3.16
N PHE A 240 6.96 39.77 2.03
CA PHE A 240 6.09 39.41 0.90
C PHE A 240 6.48 38.05 0.27
N GLY A 241 7.77 37.82 0.04
CA GLY A 241 8.28 36.55 -0.51
C GLY A 241 8.09 35.37 0.43
N LYS A 242 8.15 35.59 1.76
CA LYS A 242 7.84 34.58 2.77
C LYS A 242 6.38 34.11 2.68
N GLN A 243 5.43 35.04 2.55
CA GLN A 243 4.01 34.69 2.44
C GLN A 243 3.70 33.95 1.12
N ILE A 244 4.38 34.28 0.02
CA ILE A 244 4.26 33.55 -1.25
C ILE A 244 4.73 32.10 -1.10
N PHE A 245 5.93 31.88 -0.52
CA PHE A 245 6.46 30.54 -0.28
C PHE A 245 5.53 29.68 0.59
N GLY A 246 5.03 30.23 1.72
CA GLY A 246 4.08 29.52 2.59
C GLY A 246 2.78 29.10 1.89
N LYS A 247 2.27 29.91 0.96
CA LYS A 247 1.11 29.59 0.12
C LYS A 247 1.43 28.52 -0.94
N GLN A 248 2.57 28.61 -1.62
CA GLN A 248 2.98 27.64 -2.65
C GLN A 248 3.17 26.24 -2.07
N ILE A 249 3.88 26.12 -0.94
CA ILE A 249 4.03 24.86 -0.21
C ILE A 249 2.67 24.33 0.26
N PHE A 250 1.75 25.20 0.68
CA PHE A 250 0.42 24.74 1.07
C PHE A 250 -0.42 24.24 -0.11
N SER A 251 -0.34 24.85 -1.29
CA SER A 251 -1.05 24.37 -2.49
C SER A 251 -0.66 22.92 -2.80
N LYS A 252 0.66 22.65 -2.85
CA LYS A 252 1.20 21.30 -3.06
C LYS A 252 0.73 20.30 -2.01
N ILE A 253 0.64 20.71 -0.74
CA ILE A 253 0.09 19.88 0.34
C ILE A 253 -1.40 19.61 0.13
N GLU A 254 -2.19 20.62 -0.26
CA GLU A 254 -3.63 20.49 -0.52
C GLU A 254 -3.91 19.59 -1.75
N GLU A 255 -3.05 19.67 -2.78
CA GLU A 255 -3.05 18.79 -3.96
C GLU A 255 -2.71 17.34 -3.61
N VAL A 256 -1.62 17.09 -2.87
CA VAL A 256 -1.19 15.74 -2.45
C VAL A 256 -2.20 15.09 -1.50
N PHE A 257 -2.78 15.85 -0.56
CA PHE A 257 -3.88 15.34 0.28
C PHE A 257 -5.15 15.06 -0.53
N GLY A 258 -5.37 15.76 -1.65
CA GLY A 258 -6.47 15.48 -2.58
C GLY A 258 -6.30 14.15 -3.31
N VAL A 259 -5.06 13.76 -3.64
CA VAL A 259 -4.73 12.42 -4.17
C VAL A 259 -4.97 11.36 -3.09
N ILE A 260 -4.33 11.50 -1.93
CA ILE A 260 -4.41 10.51 -0.84
C ILE A 260 -5.86 10.26 -0.41
N LEU A 261 -6.64 11.33 -0.15
CA LEU A 261 -8.04 11.20 0.29
C LEU A 261 -8.97 10.59 -0.76
N ARG A 262 -8.64 10.68 -2.05
CA ARG A 262 -9.40 10.03 -3.13
C ARG A 262 -9.18 8.53 -3.11
N ASP A 263 -7.92 8.10 -2.99
CA ASP A 263 -7.54 6.69 -3.13
C ASP A 263 -7.81 5.91 -1.83
N GLU A 264 -7.61 6.53 -0.66
CA GLU A 264 -7.98 6.00 0.67
C GLU A 264 -9.45 5.55 0.77
N ILE A 265 -10.39 6.23 0.11
CA ILE A 265 -11.81 5.79 0.08
C ILE A 265 -11.93 4.42 -0.61
N SER A 266 -11.12 4.17 -1.64
CA SER A 266 -11.02 2.85 -2.30
C SER A 266 -10.25 1.84 -1.45
N HIS A 267 -9.19 2.25 -0.74
CA HIS A 267 -8.41 1.37 0.13
C HIS A 267 -9.29 0.79 1.25
N VAL A 268 -9.99 1.68 1.96
CA VAL A 268 -10.96 1.31 2.99
C VAL A 268 -12.09 0.44 2.45
N ASN A 269 -12.57 0.68 1.22
CA ASN A 269 -13.58 -0.16 0.59
C ASN A 269 -13.07 -1.56 0.23
N LYS A 270 -11.83 -1.68 -0.27
CA LYS A 270 -11.16 -2.99 -0.45
C LYS A 270 -11.04 -3.72 0.88
N GLY A 271 -10.65 -3.01 1.95
CA GLY A 271 -10.60 -3.54 3.32
C GLY A 271 -11.95 -4.01 3.86
N ASP A 272 -13.00 -3.20 3.68
CA ASP A 272 -14.39 -3.50 4.04
C ASP A 272 -14.93 -4.75 3.29
N ARG A 273 -14.71 -4.83 1.97
CA ARG A 273 -15.08 -5.98 1.13
C ARG A 273 -14.41 -7.27 1.59
N TRP A 274 -13.09 -7.25 1.78
CA TRP A 274 -12.34 -8.45 2.19
C TRP A 274 -12.55 -8.82 3.66
N TRP A 275 -12.90 -7.85 4.51
CA TRP A 275 -13.35 -8.12 5.87
C TRP A 275 -14.70 -8.82 5.90
N ARG A 276 -15.72 -8.36 5.15
CA ARG A 276 -17.02 -9.04 5.05
C ARG A 276 -16.88 -10.47 4.53
N PHE A 277 -16.11 -10.65 3.46
CA PHE A 277 -15.74 -11.98 2.95
C PHE A 277 -15.19 -12.89 4.07
N ALA A 278 -14.23 -12.40 4.86
CA ALA A 278 -13.57 -13.17 5.91
C ALA A 278 -14.46 -13.46 7.14
N ILE A 279 -15.36 -12.57 7.56
CA ILE A 279 -16.27 -12.86 8.69
C ILE A 279 -17.40 -13.81 8.30
N GLU A 280 -17.83 -13.80 7.04
CA GLU A 280 -18.80 -14.76 6.51
C GLU A 280 -18.21 -16.17 6.48
N ASP A 281 -16.92 -16.32 6.15
CA ASP A 281 -16.20 -17.59 6.28
C ASP A 281 -16.07 -18.03 7.75
N VAL A 282 -15.90 -17.12 8.71
CA VAL A 282 -15.90 -17.48 10.15
C VAL A 282 -17.30 -17.93 10.61
N GLY A 283 -18.37 -17.31 10.11
CA GLY A 283 -19.75 -17.77 10.35
C GLY A 283 -20.03 -19.13 9.72
N CYS A 284 -19.48 -19.40 8.53
CA CYS A 284 -19.65 -20.68 7.84
C CYS A 284 -18.73 -21.79 8.37
N ASN A 285 -17.57 -21.50 8.96
CA ASN A 285 -16.64 -22.54 9.45
C ASN A 285 -17.14 -23.32 10.69
N ALA A 286 -18.31 -22.98 11.24
CA ALA A 286 -19.07 -23.89 12.10
C ALA A 286 -19.66 -25.10 11.34
N LEU A 287 -19.77 -25.01 10.01
CA LEU A 287 -20.43 -25.96 9.10
C LEU A 287 -19.71 -26.06 7.73
N SER A 288 -18.77 -27.01 7.63
CA SER A 288 -18.04 -27.43 6.41
C SER A 288 -16.81 -26.61 5.99
N ALA A 289 -15.65 -27.25 6.11
CA ALA A 289 -14.48 -26.93 5.28
C ALA A 289 -14.70 -27.43 3.83
N ASN A 290 -13.83 -27.01 2.90
CA ASN A 290 -13.82 -27.38 1.47
C ASN A 290 -15.01 -26.88 0.63
N ALA A 291 -15.10 -25.57 0.42
CA ALA A 291 -15.83 -24.98 -0.70
C ALA A 291 -14.98 -23.90 -1.38
N THR A 292 -14.70 -24.03 -2.68
CA THR A 292 -14.14 -22.94 -3.49
C THR A 292 -15.21 -21.88 -3.70
N ARG A 293 -15.21 -20.87 -2.83
CA ARG A 293 -16.27 -19.86 -2.71
C ARG A 293 -16.28 -18.90 -3.90
N ALA A 294 -17.48 -18.59 -4.40
CA ALA A 294 -17.69 -17.60 -5.45
C ALA A 294 -17.35 -16.17 -4.97
N MET A 295 -16.93 -15.31 -5.91
CA MET A 295 -16.54 -13.93 -5.59
C MET A 295 -17.69 -13.12 -4.99
N PRO A 296 -17.41 -12.16 -4.09
CA PRO A 296 -18.33 -11.05 -3.82
C PRO A 296 -18.70 -10.35 -5.13
N LYS A 297 -19.94 -9.84 -5.23
CA LYS A 297 -20.32 -8.99 -6.37
C LYS A 297 -19.40 -7.78 -6.40
N VAL A 298 -18.83 -7.51 -7.57
CA VAL A 298 -18.15 -6.25 -7.87
C VAL A 298 -19.23 -5.28 -8.31
N ASP A 299 -19.42 -4.18 -7.57
CA ASP A 299 -20.26 -3.07 -8.05
C ASP A 299 -19.54 -2.43 -9.24
N SER A 300 -20.12 -2.62 -10.43
CA SER A 300 -19.44 -2.42 -11.71
C SER A 300 -19.44 -0.96 -12.20
N ASP A 301 -19.06 -0.03 -11.31
CA ASP A 301 -18.95 1.41 -11.58
C ASP A 301 -17.50 1.91 -11.38
N SER A 302 -16.56 1.27 -12.10
CA SER A 302 -15.15 1.73 -12.16
C SER A 302 -14.42 1.31 -13.45
N THR A 303 -15.07 1.48 -14.60
CA THR A 303 -14.41 1.52 -15.92
C THR A 303 -14.29 2.96 -16.44
N PRO A 304 -13.25 3.30 -17.23
CA PRO A 304 -13.00 4.68 -17.63
C PRO A 304 -14.08 5.24 -18.56
N LEU A 305 -14.38 6.54 -18.38
CA LEU A 305 -15.42 7.28 -19.11
C LEU A 305 -15.23 7.25 -20.63
N ALA A 306 -16.28 6.81 -21.33
CA ALA A 306 -16.55 7.08 -22.74
C ALA A 306 -18.02 7.50 -22.87
N ASN A 307 -18.35 8.31 -23.88
CA ASN A 307 -19.54 9.15 -23.85
C ASN A 307 -20.85 8.52 -24.41
N ASP A 308 -21.96 9.10 -23.92
CA ASP A 308 -23.20 9.46 -24.63
C ASP A 308 -24.38 8.48 -24.84
N CYS A 309 -25.54 9.13 -25.02
CA CYS A 309 -26.88 8.70 -25.45
C CYS A 309 -27.69 7.63 -24.68
N ASP A 310 -28.55 8.15 -23.78
CA ASP A 310 -30.02 7.94 -23.73
C ASP A 310 -30.63 6.59 -24.16
N ALA A 311 -31.22 5.87 -23.19
CA ALA A 311 -32.41 5.05 -23.41
C ALA A 311 -33.26 4.95 -22.13
N THR A 312 -34.55 5.30 -22.20
CA THR A 312 -35.51 5.14 -21.09
C THR A 312 -36.04 3.71 -21.01
N LEU A 313 -36.00 3.07 -19.83
CA LEU A 313 -36.66 1.78 -19.57
C LEU A 313 -37.42 1.76 -18.24
N HIS A 314 -38.54 1.04 -18.23
CA HIS A 314 -39.52 1.03 -17.14
C HIS A 314 -39.09 0.18 -15.94
N VAL A 315 -39.31 0.69 -14.73
CA VAL A 315 -39.26 -0.09 -13.48
C VAL A 315 -40.58 -0.83 -13.29
N THR A 316 -40.55 -2.15 -13.28
CA THR A 316 -41.58 -3.00 -12.67
C THR A 316 -41.07 -3.52 -11.33
N SER A 317 -41.91 -3.42 -10.29
CA SER A 317 -41.53 -3.74 -8.91
C SER A 317 -41.59 -5.25 -8.62
N ASN A 318 -40.64 -5.74 -7.82
CA ASN A 318 -40.71 -7.06 -7.18
C ASN A 318 -40.14 -6.98 -5.76
N ALA A 319 -41.03 -6.93 -4.76
CA ALA A 319 -40.69 -6.61 -3.37
C ALA A 319 -40.52 -7.88 -2.51
N THR A 320 -39.43 -8.63 -2.72
CA THR A 320 -39.20 -9.90 -1.98
C THR A 320 -37.75 -10.20 -1.59
N LEU A 321 -36.86 -9.20 -1.56
CA LEU A 321 -35.41 -9.39 -1.24
C LEU A 321 -34.97 -8.86 0.14
N ALA A 322 -35.70 -7.94 0.76
CA ALA A 322 -35.20 -7.11 1.86
C ALA A 322 -34.93 -7.79 3.22
N SER A 323 -35.26 -9.08 3.40
CA SER A 323 -35.24 -9.76 4.70
C SER A 323 -33.97 -10.57 5.03
N ALA A 324 -33.14 -10.85 4.02
CA ALA A 324 -31.83 -11.49 4.20
C ALA A 324 -30.74 -10.42 4.41
N ASP A 325 -30.66 -9.45 3.49
CA ASP A 325 -29.64 -8.40 3.48
C ASP A 325 -29.63 -7.58 4.77
N SER A 326 -30.82 -7.24 5.30
CA SER A 326 -30.97 -6.51 6.57
C SER A 326 -30.46 -7.28 7.79
N LYS A 327 -30.51 -8.62 7.78
CA LYS A 327 -29.92 -9.45 8.85
C LYS A 327 -28.40 -9.59 8.69
N ALA A 328 -27.90 -9.72 7.47
CA ALA A 328 -26.47 -9.78 7.19
C ALA A 328 -25.77 -8.45 7.54
N LEU A 329 -26.40 -7.32 7.23
CA LEU A 329 -25.96 -5.99 7.66
C LEU A 329 -25.85 -5.89 9.19
N ASN A 330 -26.90 -6.27 9.94
CA ASN A 330 -26.87 -6.23 11.40
C ASN A 330 -25.76 -7.14 11.99
N PHE A 331 -25.57 -8.34 11.44
CA PHE A 331 -24.47 -9.23 11.87
C PHE A 331 -23.10 -8.61 11.63
N ALA A 332 -22.86 -8.00 10.46
CA ALA A 332 -21.61 -7.31 10.19
C ALA A 332 -21.40 -6.15 11.17
N GLU A 333 -22.41 -5.31 11.39
CA GLU A 333 -22.33 -4.17 12.32
C GLU A 333 -22.00 -4.61 13.76
N GLU A 334 -22.62 -5.69 14.25
CA GLU A 334 -22.30 -6.30 15.55
C GLU A 334 -20.85 -6.83 15.59
N GLN A 335 -20.41 -7.55 14.56
CA GLN A 335 -19.06 -8.12 14.48
C GLN A 335 -17.96 -7.05 14.39
N PHE A 336 -18.22 -5.89 13.77
CA PHE A 336 -17.25 -4.78 13.76
C PHE A 336 -17.13 -4.10 15.13
N LEU A 337 -18.22 -4.00 15.89
CA LEU A 337 -18.21 -3.47 17.25
C LEU A 337 -17.51 -4.43 18.23
N ALA A 338 -17.69 -5.75 18.06
CA ALA A 338 -16.92 -6.76 18.77
C ALA A 338 -15.42 -6.62 18.48
N LEU A 339 -15.03 -6.50 17.20
CA LEU A 339 -13.64 -6.26 16.81
C LEU A 339 -13.06 -4.96 17.41
N CYS A 340 -13.86 -3.88 17.48
CA CYS A 340 -13.48 -2.63 18.15
C CYS A 340 -13.33 -2.75 19.68
N ALA A 341 -13.84 -3.81 20.30
CA ALA A 341 -13.71 -4.11 21.72
C ALA A 341 -12.55 -5.08 22.01
N ASP A 342 -12.34 -6.08 21.16
CA ASP A 342 -11.26 -7.07 21.29
C ASP A 342 -9.88 -6.47 20.97
N PHE A 343 -9.83 -5.51 20.05
CA PHE A 343 -8.65 -4.73 19.68
C PHE A 343 -8.65 -3.34 20.33
N ASP A 344 -9.02 -3.29 21.61
CA ASP A 344 -9.15 -2.10 22.47
C ASP A 344 -7.94 -1.14 22.36
N GLU A 345 -6.70 -1.65 22.29
CA GLU A 345 -5.50 -0.81 22.20
C GLU A 345 -5.46 0.05 20.92
N PHE A 346 -6.17 -0.37 19.87
CA PHE A 346 -6.31 0.37 18.62
C PHE A 346 -7.62 1.18 18.62
N ILE A 347 -7.50 2.48 18.40
CA ILE A 347 -8.67 3.36 18.21
C ILE A 347 -9.00 3.40 16.72
N LEU A 348 -10.14 2.83 16.31
CA LEU A 348 -10.55 2.67 14.90
C LEU A 348 -11.50 3.78 14.39
N ALA A 349 -11.67 4.84 15.19
CA ALA A 349 -12.51 6.00 14.89
C ALA A 349 -11.81 7.32 15.26
N GLY A 350 -12.02 8.36 14.46
CA GLY A 350 -11.67 9.73 14.81
C GLY A 350 -12.44 10.27 16.00
N LYS A 351 -12.01 11.43 16.52
CA LYS A 351 -12.77 12.16 17.57
C LYS A 351 -14.11 12.71 17.05
N ILE A 352 -14.18 12.89 15.73
CA ILE A 352 -15.31 13.29 14.89
C ILE A 352 -15.16 12.41 13.65
N LEU A 353 -16.23 11.76 13.20
CA LEU A 353 -16.19 10.91 12.00
C LEU A 353 -16.26 11.75 10.73
N ASN A 354 -15.52 11.37 9.69
CA ASN A 354 -15.74 11.86 8.33
C ASN A 354 -16.85 11.03 7.69
N THR A 355 -18.09 11.25 8.14
CA THR A 355 -19.28 10.48 7.74
C THR A 355 -19.42 10.38 6.23
N LYS A 356 -19.13 11.45 5.47
CA LYS A 356 -19.19 11.42 4.00
C LYS A 356 -18.21 10.39 3.43
N ALA A 357 -16.92 10.48 3.78
CA ALA A 357 -15.90 9.58 3.24
C ALA A 357 -16.12 8.13 3.68
N ARG A 358 -16.55 7.89 4.94
CA ARG A 358 -16.86 6.53 5.41
C ARG A 358 -18.08 5.91 4.73
N LEU A 359 -19.16 6.68 4.48
CA LEU A 359 -20.29 6.21 3.68
C LEU A 359 -19.84 5.85 2.24
N GLN A 360 -19.00 6.70 1.62
CA GLN A 360 -18.43 6.42 0.29
C GLN A 360 -17.49 5.20 0.28
N ALA A 361 -16.94 4.80 1.42
CA ALA A 361 -16.07 3.63 1.56
C ALA A 361 -16.81 2.31 1.91
N GLY A 362 -18.14 2.33 2.09
CA GLY A 362 -18.94 1.12 2.34
C GLY A 362 -19.44 0.92 3.79
N PHE A 363 -19.27 1.91 4.66
CA PHE A 363 -19.92 1.92 5.98
C PHE A 363 -21.41 2.26 5.87
N SER A 364 -22.24 1.70 6.76
CA SER A 364 -23.66 2.04 6.87
C SER A 364 -23.91 3.25 7.77
N THR A 365 -25.01 3.98 7.57
CA THR A 365 -25.43 5.07 8.47
C THR A 365 -25.69 4.56 9.90
N ASN A 366 -26.22 3.35 10.06
CA ASN A 366 -26.44 2.73 11.36
C ASN A 366 -25.11 2.36 12.02
N GLU A 367 -24.21 1.74 11.24
CA GLU A 367 -22.85 1.39 11.67
C GLU A 367 -22.09 2.60 12.21
N LEU A 368 -22.11 3.73 11.50
CA LEU A 368 -21.44 4.95 11.92
C LEU A 368 -22.04 5.52 13.21
N GLN A 369 -23.37 5.42 13.39
CA GLN A 369 -24.01 5.84 14.63
C GLN A 369 -23.64 4.92 15.81
N LEU A 370 -23.57 3.61 15.59
CA LEU A 370 -23.13 2.63 16.59
C LEU A 370 -21.66 2.84 16.99
N LEU A 371 -20.78 3.00 16.00
CA LEU A 371 -19.34 3.25 16.18
C LEU A 371 -19.09 4.54 16.97
N GLU A 372 -19.81 5.61 16.66
CA GLU A 372 -19.71 6.88 17.37
C GLU A 372 -20.16 6.73 18.84
N ASN A 373 -21.28 6.01 19.08
CA ASN A 373 -21.79 5.73 20.43
C ASN A 373 -20.84 4.86 21.26
N PHE A 374 -20.20 3.86 20.63
CA PHE A 374 -19.19 3.02 21.24
C PHE A 374 -17.99 3.85 21.75
N TYR A 375 -17.35 4.64 20.87
CA TYR A 375 -16.19 5.44 21.26
C TYR A 375 -16.52 6.62 22.19
N LYS A 376 -17.72 7.23 22.06
CA LYS A 376 -18.25 8.18 23.07
C LYS A 376 -18.32 7.53 24.46
N THR A 377 -18.90 6.34 24.55
CA THR A 377 -19.07 5.60 25.81
C THR A 377 -17.73 5.16 26.41
N ARG A 378 -16.82 4.62 25.58
CA ARG A 378 -15.47 4.20 26.01
C ARG A 378 -14.68 5.37 26.60
N LYS A 379 -14.71 6.54 25.96
CA LYS A 379 -14.09 7.78 26.48
C LYS A 379 -14.66 8.20 27.84
N GLN A 380 -15.98 8.08 28.06
CA GLN A 380 -16.60 8.38 29.35
C GLN A 380 -16.16 7.41 30.45
N LYS A 381 -16.09 6.10 30.17
CA LYS A 381 -15.60 5.08 31.12
C LYS A 381 -14.15 5.38 31.55
N ILE A 382 -13.27 5.68 30.59
CA ILE A 382 -11.86 6.03 30.86
C ILE A 382 -11.77 7.31 31.70
N SER A 383 -12.55 8.35 31.39
CA SER A 383 -12.58 9.62 32.13
C SER A 383 -13.07 9.47 33.58
N LYS A 384 -14.02 8.55 33.83
CA LYS A 384 -14.45 8.21 35.20
C LYS A 384 -13.35 7.46 35.98
N LYS A 385 -12.64 6.53 35.34
CA LYS A 385 -11.54 5.75 35.97
C LYS A 385 -10.31 6.60 36.35
N HIS A 386 -10.17 7.83 35.83
CA HIS A 386 -9.10 8.77 36.19
C HIS A 386 -9.58 9.88 37.16
N LYS A 387 -10.75 9.71 37.79
CA LYS A 387 -11.33 10.62 38.80
C LYS A 387 -11.60 9.93 40.15
N ILE A 388 -11.12 8.69 40.29
CA ILE A 388 -11.15 7.82 41.46
C ILE A 388 -9.71 7.38 41.67
#